data_AF-B9RL40-F1
#
_entry.id   AF-B9RL40-F1
#
_cell.length_a   1.000
_cell.length_b   1.000
_cell.length_c   1.000
_cell.angle_alpha   90.00
_cell.angle_beta   90.00
_cell.angle_gamma   90.00
#
_symmetry.space_group_name_H-M   'P 1'
#
loop_
_entity.id
_entity.type
_entity.pdbx_description
1 polymer ?
#
loop_
_entity_poly.entity_id
_entity_poly.type
_entity_poly.pdbx_seq_one_letter_code
_entity_poly.pdbx_strand_id
1 'polypeptide(L)'
;MAFSFPQFIPKENILIINPPRERETMESMVKFLYPPPSNLFISAMSVASVVSLANAGFSEIRGKNMKYSKFSIADGKERKISGRNGMLLAYTPAFLAAVASFGLVPDEGLKVLLIKSAVTIHFLKRIFEIN
;
A
#
# COMPACT_ATOMS: atom_id res chain seq x y z
N MET A 1 -39.06 20.21 0.63
CA MET A 1 -37.91 19.42 1.13
C MET A 1 -36.65 20.19 0.73
N ALA A 2 -36.17 21.06 1.62
CA ALA A 2 -35.05 21.95 1.31
C ALA A 2 -33.73 21.21 1.52
N PHE A 3 -32.93 21.08 0.46
CA PHE A 3 -31.56 20.57 0.53
C PHE A 3 -30.70 21.56 1.32
N SER A 4 -30.25 21.15 2.51
CA SER A 4 -29.30 21.90 3.31
C SER A 4 -27.91 21.74 2.70
N PHE A 5 -27.37 22.83 2.15
CA PHE A 5 -26.01 22.87 1.63
C PHE A 5 -25.00 22.75 2.80
N PRO A 6 -23.92 21.96 2.67
CA PRO A 6 -22.82 22.00 3.63
C PRO A 6 -22.20 23.40 3.61
N GLN A 7 -22.26 24.09 4.74
CA GLN A 7 -21.67 25.41 4.93
C GLN A 7 -20.16 25.31 4.65
N PHE A 8 -19.69 26.05 3.65
CA PHE A 8 -18.27 26.24 3.43
C PHE A 8 -17.74 27.10 4.58
N ILE A 9 -17.18 26.46 5.61
CA ILE A 9 -16.64 27.16 6.78
C ILE A 9 -15.31 27.78 6.35
N PRO A 10 -15.20 29.12 6.33
CA PRO A 10 -13.94 29.79 6.03
C PRO A 10 -12.85 29.38 7.01
N LYS A 11 -11.59 29.22 6.55
CA LYS A 11 -10.47 28.71 7.37
C LYS A 11 -10.24 29.54 8.63
N GLU A 12 -10.52 30.84 8.56
CA GLU A 12 -10.48 31.80 9.65
C GLU A 12 -11.47 31.48 10.78
N ASN A 13 -12.63 30.88 10.49
CA ASN A 13 -13.59 30.44 11.52
C ASN A 13 -13.16 29.12 12.18
N ILE A 14 -12.46 28.23 11.48
CA ILE A 14 -11.91 26.98 12.06
C ILE A 14 -10.88 27.30 13.15
N LEU A 15 -10.13 28.39 12.99
CA LEU A 15 -9.15 28.84 13.97
C LEU A 15 -9.79 29.32 15.28
N ILE A 16 -11.05 29.73 15.24
CA ILE A 16 -11.81 30.21 16.41
C ILE A 16 -12.52 29.03 17.11
N ILE A 17 -12.95 28.02 16.35
CA ILE A 17 -13.71 26.86 16.85
C ILE A 17 -12.82 25.90 17.66
N ASN A 18 -11.55 25.72 17.27
CA ASN A 18 -10.61 24.85 17.99
C ASN A 18 -9.51 25.66 18.70
N PRO A 19 -9.40 25.59 20.04
CA PRO A 19 -8.36 26.27 20.78
C PRO A 19 -6.97 25.75 20.36
N PRO A 20 -5.91 26.58 20.43
CA PRO A 20 -4.57 26.24 19.95
C PRO A 20 -4.02 24.93 20.55
N ARG A 21 -4.43 24.57 21.77
CA ARG A 21 -4.02 23.33 22.44
C ARG A 21 -4.52 22.05 21.77
N GLU A 22 -5.76 22.03 21.30
CA GLU A 22 -6.34 20.84 20.66
C GLU A 22 -5.75 20.61 19.25
N ARG A 23 -5.30 21.67 18.59
CA ARG A 23 -4.61 21.55 17.31
C ARG A 23 -3.23 20.93 17.45
N GLU A 24 -2.48 21.33 18.47
CA GLU A 24 -1.16 20.72 18.73
C GLU A 24 -1.27 19.25 19.15
N THR A 25 -2.33 18.85 19.86
CA THR A 25 -2.56 17.42 20.16
C THR A 25 -2.88 16.61 18.91
N MET A 26 -3.72 17.13 18.02
CA MET A 26 -4.07 16.43 16.78
C MET A 26 -2.87 16.39 15.81
N GLU A 27 -2.12 17.50 15.70
CA GLU A 27 -0.91 17.56 14.88
C GLU A 27 0.21 16.67 15.42
N SER A 28 0.40 16.59 16.74
CA SER A 28 1.39 15.68 17.34
C SER A 28 1.01 14.22 17.17
N MET A 29 -0.28 13.87 17.28
CA MET A 29 -0.76 12.51 16.98
C MET A 29 -0.56 12.14 15.51
N VAL A 30 -0.88 13.05 14.59
CA VAL A 30 -0.66 12.83 13.15
C VAL A 30 0.83 12.74 12.83
N LYS A 31 1.68 13.59 13.41
CA LYS A 31 3.14 13.59 13.22
C LYS A 31 3.82 12.37 13.85
N PHE A 32 3.21 11.78 14.88
CA PHE A 32 3.63 10.51 15.45
C PHE A 32 3.23 9.31 14.57
N LEU A 33 2.02 9.34 14.01
CA LEU A 33 1.51 8.27 13.13
C LEU A 33 2.16 8.31 11.73
N TYR A 34 2.47 9.51 11.25
CA TYR A 34 3.12 9.81 9.98
C TYR A 34 4.31 10.74 10.21
N PRO A 35 5.43 10.22 10.76
CA PRO A 35 6.63 11.01 10.83
C PRO A 35 7.02 11.42 9.41
N PRO A 36 7.36 12.70 9.16
CA PRO A 36 7.81 13.11 7.84
C PRO A 36 8.96 12.20 7.44
N PRO A 37 8.83 11.43 6.35
CA PRO A 37 9.81 10.42 5.98
C PRO A 37 11.16 11.12 5.84
N SER A 38 12.16 10.65 6.59
CA SER A 38 13.49 11.25 6.49
C SER A 38 13.97 11.14 5.05
N ASN A 39 14.65 12.16 4.55
CA ASN A 39 15.11 12.24 3.16
C ASN A 39 15.97 11.01 2.76
N LEU A 40 16.59 10.38 3.77
CA LEU A 40 17.35 9.14 3.64
C LEU A 40 16.47 7.92 3.33
N PHE A 41 15.30 7.76 3.94
CA PHE A 41 14.39 6.65 3.64
C PHE A 41 13.89 6.70 2.20
N ILE A 42 13.52 7.90 1.74
CA ILE A 42 13.03 8.12 0.37
C ILE A 42 14.15 7.84 -0.63
N SER A 43 15.35 8.36 -0.38
CA SER A 43 16.52 8.12 -1.22
C SER A 43 16.90 6.63 -1.24
N ALA A 44 16.93 5.97 -0.08
CA ALA A 44 17.24 4.55 0.01
C ALA A 44 16.22 3.68 -0.73
N MET A 45 14.92 3.96 -0.60
CA MET A 45 13.89 3.24 -1.36
C MET A 45 14.02 3.47 -2.87
N SER A 46 14.36 4.68 -3.30
CA SER A 46 14.56 4.99 -4.72
C SER A 46 15.80 4.27 -5.28
N VAL A 47 16.92 4.27 -4.55
CA VAL A 47 18.12 3.54 -4.96
C VAL A 47 17.85 2.03 -4.97
N ALA A 48 17.17 1.51 -3.94
CA ALA A 48 16.83 0.10 -3.85
C ALA A 48 15.94 -0.36 -5.02
N SER A 49 14.95 0.44 -5.43
CA SER A 49 14.07 0.10 -6.55
C SER A 49 14.82 0.12 -7.89
N VAL A 50 15.69 1.11 -8.12
CA VAL A 50 16.54 1.18 -9.32
C VAL A 50 17.51 0.00 -9.38
N VAL A 51 18.16 -0.33 -8.27
CA VAL A 51 19.08 -1.49 -8.18
C VAL A 51 18.32 -2.80 -8.41
N SER A 52 17.15 -2.96 -7.82
CA SER A 52 16.31 -4.15 -8.03
C SER A 52 15.90 -4.30 -9.48
N LEU A 53 15.49 -3.21 -10.14
CA LEU A 53 15.05 -3.22 -11.53
C LEU A 53 16.23 -3.47 -12.48
N ALA A 54 17.38 -2.85 -12.22
CA ALA A 54 18.60 -3.08 -12.98
C ALA A 54 19.08 -4.53 -12.85
N ASN A 55 19.05 -5.10 -11.65
CA ASN A 55 19.41 -6.49 -11.41
C ASN A 55 18.44 -7.46 -12.11
N ALA A 56 17.13 -7.18 -12.06
CA ALA A 56 16.12 -7.96 -12.76
C ALA A 56 16.35 -7.92 -14.28
N GLY A 57 16.46 -6.73 -14.88
CA GLY A 57 16.71 -6.57 -16.32
C GLY A 57 18.03 -7.17 -16.76
N PHE A 58 19.08 -7.08 -15.95
CA PHE A 58 20.36 -7.73 -16.23
C PHE A 58 20.28 -9.25 -16.16
N SER A 59 19.44 -9.81 -15.27
CA SER A 59 19.18 -11.25 -15.23
C SER A 59 18.42 -11.74 -16.47
N GLU A 60 17.51 -10.93 -17.02
CA GLU A 60 16.79 -11.22 -18.26
C GLU A 60 17.73 -11.21 -19.47
N ILE A 61 18.60 -10.20 -19.60
CA ILE A 61 19.61 -10.13 -20.68
C ILE A 61 20.57 -11.31 -20.62
N ARG A 62 20.95 -11.77 -19.41
CA ARG A 62 21.78 -12.95 -19.19
C ARG A 62 21.05 -14.29 -19.42
N GLY A 63 19.75 -14.27 -19.73
CA GLY A 63 18.94 -15.46 -19.96
C GLY A 63 18.52 -16.21 -18.68
N LYS A 64 18.86 -15.70 -17.49
CA LYS A 64 18.32 -16.17 -16.20
C LYS A 64 16.99 -15.46 -15.93
N ASN A 65 16.00 -15.81 -16.75
CA ASN A 65 14.66 -15.23 -16.66
C ASN A 65 13.98 -15.64 -15.34
N MET A 66 13.10 -14.76 -14.83
CA MET A 66 12.14 -15.16 -13.82
C MET A 66 11.38 -16.37 -14.36
N LYS A 67 11.55 -17.52 -13.70
CA LYS A 67 10.99 -18.80 -14.14
C LYS A 67 9.48 -18.75 -14.00
N TYR A 68 8.82 -18.17 -15.00
CA TYR A 68 7.42 -18.42 -15.25
C TYR A 68 7.26 -19.91 -15.52
N SER A 69 6.16 -20.50 -15.06
CA SER A 69 5.86 -21.94 -15.18
C SER A 69 6.14 -22.55 -16.57
N LYS A 70 6.11 -21.74 -17.64
CA LYS A 70 6.38 -22.16 -19.03
C LYS A 70 7.86 -22.17 -19.45
N PHE A 71 8.74 -21.49 -18.73
CA PHE A 71 10.16 -21.31 -19.09
C PHE A 71 11.13 -21.93 -18.08
N SER A 72 10.65 -22.71 -17.11
CA SER A 72 11.51 -23.40 -16.15
C SER A 72 12.10 -24.66 -16.78
N ILE A 73 13.29 -24.56 -17.37
CA ILE A 73 14.14 -25.75 -17.51
C ILE A 73 14.60 -26.10 -16.08
N ALA A 74 14.16 -27.28 -15.62
CA ALA A 74 14.32 -27.71 -14.24
C ALA A 74 15.78 -28.06 -13.97
N ASP A 75 16.54 -27.11 -13.44
CA ASP A 75 17.79 -27.41 -12.76
C ASP A 75 17.44 -27.99 -11.38
N GLY A 76 17.87 -29.23 -11.12
CA GLY A 76 17.42 -30.06 -9.97
C GLY A 76 17.75 -29.52 -8.56
N LYS A 77 18.27 -28.29 -8.45
CA LYS A 77 18.65 -27.62 -7.19
C LYS A 77 17.61 -26.65 -6.64
N GLU A 78 16.52 -26.37 -7.36
CA GLU A 78 15.56 -25.36 -6.91
C GLU A 78 14.44 -25.93 -6.04
N ARG A 79 14.20 -25.28 -4.90
CA ARG A 79 13.05 -25.57 -4.03
C ARG A 79 11.77 -25.21 -4.78
N LYS A 80 11.13 -26.22 -5.36
CA LYS A 80 9.82 -26.09 -6.01
C LYS A 80 8.76 -25.86 -4.95
N ILE A 81 8.39 -24.61 -4.75
CA ILE A 81 7.17 -24.27 -4.02
C ILE A 81 6.01 -24.56 -4.98
N SER A 82 4.97 -25.24 -4.52
CA SER A 82 3.73 -25.40 -5.31
C SER A 82 3.25 -24.02 -5.74
N GLY A 83 3.02 -23.81 -7.05
CA GLY A 83 2.61 -22.50 -7.59
C GLY A 83 1.39 -21.92 -6.86
N ARG A 84 0.53 -22.79 -6.33
CA ARG A 84 -0.62 -22.46 -5.48
C ARG A 84 -0.21 -21.79 -4.17
N ASN A 85 0.73 -22.39 -3.44
CA ASN A 85 1.24 -21.85 -2.18
C ASN A 85 2.12 -20.62 -2.40
N GLY A 86 2.89 -20.58 -3.51
CA GLY A 86 3.69 -19.41 -3.88
C GLY A 86 2.83 -18.20 -4.20
N MET A 87 1.70 -18.40 -4.89
CA MET A 87 0.74 -17.32 -5.13
C MET A 87 0.08 -16.86 -3.82
N LEU A 88 -0.37 -17.78 -2.96
CA LEU A 88 -0.94 -17.39 -1.65
C LEU A 88 0.05 -16.55 -0.83
N LEU A 89 1.31 -16.99 -0.71
CA LEU A 89 2.35 -16.25 0.01
C LEU A 89 2.59 -14.83 -0.55
N ALA A 90 2.44 -14.64 -1.87
CA ALA A 90 2.59 -13.32 -2.49
C ALA A 90 1.36 -12.42 -2.28
N TYR A 91 0.14 -12.98 -2.25
CA TYR A 91 -1.10 -12.20 -2.11
C TYR A 91 -1.48 -11.90 -0.65
N THR A 92 -1.11 -12.76 0.31
CA THR A 92 -1.37 -12.54 1.75
C THR A 92 -0.84 -11.18 2.28
N PRO A 93 0.42 -10.77 2.02
CA PRO A 93 0.91 -9.47 2.50
C PRO A 93 0.16 -8.29 1.86
N ALA A 94 -0.27 -8.40 0.60
CA ALA A 94 -1.05 -7.36 -0.06
C ALA A 94 -2.47 -7.21 0.53
N PHE A 95 -3.13 -8.34 0.81
CA PHE A 95 -4.42 -8.35 1.50
C PHE A 95 -4.31 -7.78 2.91
N LEU A 96 -3.29 -8.19 3.67
CA LEU A 96 -3.07 -7.70 5.03
C LEU A 96 -2.79 -6.20 5.06
N ALA A 97 -2.00 -5.68 4.10
CA ALA A 97 -1.77 -4.25 3.95
C ALA A 97 -3.06 -3.48 3.60
N ALA A 98 -3.91 -4.04 2.73
CA ALA A 98 -5.20 -3.44 2.38
C ALA A 98 -6.13 -3.35 3.61
N VAL A 99 -6.18 -4.39 4.44
CA VAL A 99 -6.96 -4.38 5.69
C VAL A 99 -6.36 -3.40 6.70
N ALA A 100 -5.04 -3.38 6.87
CA ALA A 100 -4.35 -2.45 7.76
C ALA A 100 -4.55 -0.98 7.36
N SER A 101 -4.71 -0.71 6.06
CA SER A 101 -4.97 0.64 5.53
C SER A 101 -6.24 1.26 6.10
N PHE A 102 -7.27 0.46 6.44
CA PHE A 102 -8.49 0.99 7.09
C PHE A 102 -8.22 1.61 8.46
N GLY A 103 -7.26 1.09 9.23
CA GLY A 103 -6.93 1.61 10.55
C GLY A 103 -5.82 2.67 10.55
N LEU A 104 -4.89 2.60 9.59
CA LEU A 104 -3.73 3.50 9.53
C LEU A 104 -4.06 4.81 8.80
N VAL A 105 -4.75 4.73 7.65
CA VAL A 105 -4.96 5.89 6.77
C VAL A 105 -6.23 6.64 7.17
N PRO A 106 -6.16 7.94 7.53
CA PRO A 106 -7.33 8.74 7.84
C PRO A 106 -8.27 8.77 6.64
N ASP A 107 -9.56 8.54 6.87
CA ASP A 107 -10.55 8.49 5.81
C ASP A 107 -10.92 9.91 5.36
N GLU A 108 -10.33 10.34 4.25
CA GLU A 108 -10.56 11.65 3.62
C GLU A 108 -11.87 11.71 2.79
N GLY A 109 -12.74 10.69 2.90
CA GLY A 109 -14.08 10.67 2.34
C GLY A 109 -14.51 9.36 1.67
N LEU A 110 -15.72 9.36 1.09
CA LEU A 110 -16.35 8.16 0.48
C LEU A 110 -15.52 7.53 -0.65
N LYS A 111 -14.78 8.34 -1.43
CA LYS A 111 -13.94 7.86 -2.52
C LYS A 111 -12.81 6.94 -2.00
N VAL A 112 -12.15 7.36 -0.93
CA VAL A 112 -11.04 6.62 -0.32
C VAL A 112 -11.55 5.32 0.29
N LEU A 113 -12.71 5.36 0.96
CA LEU A 113 -13.37 4.18 1.51
C LEU A 113 -13.75 3.17 0.40
N LEU A 114 -14.28 3.66 -0.72
CA LEU A 114 -14.68 2.82 -1.86
C LEU A 114 -13.47 2.19 -2.57
N ILE A 115 -12.34 2.91 -2.65
CA ILE A 115 -11.09 2.37 -3.19
C ILE A 115 -10.52 1.30 -2.25
N LYS A 116 -10.43 1.59 -0.94
CA LYS A 116 -9.96 0.62 0.07
C LYS A 116 -10.79 -0.66 0.05
N SER A 117 -12.12 -0.55 -0.03
CA SER A 117 -13.01 -1.70 -0.07
C SER A 117 -12.86 -2.49 -1.38
N ALA A 118 -12.81 -1.83 -2.52
CA ALA A 118 -12.59 -2.49 -3.82
C ALA A 118 -11.27 -3.27 -3.85
N VAL A 119 -10.18 -2.69 -3.36
CA VAL A 119 -8.85 -3.34 -3.30
C VAL A 119 -8.88 -4.55 -2.35
N THR A 120 -9.54 -4.41 -1.20
CA THR A 120 -9.67 -5.51 -0.24
C THR A 120 -10.49 -6.67 -0.81
N ILE A 121 -11.63 -6.38 -1.45
CA ILE A 121 -12.47 -7.38 -2.12
C ILE A 121 -11.71 -8.04 -3.29
N HIS A 122 -10.91 -7.27 -4.04
CA HIS A 122 -10.10 -7.78 -5.14
C HIS A 122 -9.09 -8.84 -4.66
N PHE A 123 -8.30 -8.52 -3.63
CA PHE A 123 -7.33 -9.47 -3.09
C PHE A 123 -8.00 -10.65 -2.36
N LEU A 124 -9.14 -10.42 -1.72
CA LEU A 124 -9.93 -11.48 -1.11
C LEU A 124 -10.39 -12.51 -2.15
N LYS A 125 -10.97 -12.05 -3.27
CA LYS A 125 -11.34 -12.92 -4.39
C LYS A 125 -10.14 -13.74 -4.85
N ARG A 126 -8.97 -13.10 -4.97
CA ARG A 126 -7.76 -13.77 -5.45
C ARG A 126 -7.29 -14.87 -4.52
N ILE A 127 -7.33 -14.65 -3.20
CA ILE A 127 -7.00 -15.68 -2.20
C ILE A 127 -7.95 -16.88 -2.29
N PHE A 128 -9.25 -16.64 -2.46
CA PHE A 128 -10.24 -17.71 -2.61
C PHE A 128 -10.13 -18.47 -3.93
N GLU A 129 -9.77 -17.81 -5.02
CA GLU A 129 -9.61 -18.44 -6.35
C GLU A 129 -8.40 -19.39 -6.40
N ILE A 130 -7.36 -19.11 -5.61
CA ILE A 130 -6.13 -19.90 -5.61
C ILE A 130 -6.28 -21.16 -4.74
N ASN A 131 -7.29 -21.26 -3.88
CA ASN A 131 -7.52 -22.39 -2.98
C ASN A 131 -8.16 -23.62 -3.65
#